data_AF-A0A8T5RTU8-F1
#
_entry.id   AF-A0A8T5RTU8-F1
#
_cell.length_a   1.000
_cell.length_b   1.000
_cell.length_c   1.000
_cell.angle_alpha   90.00
_cell.angle_beta   90.00
_cell.angle_gamma   90.00
#
_symmetry.space_group_name_H-M   'P 1'
#
loop_
_entity.id
_entity.type
_entity.pdbx_description
1 polymer ?
#
loop_
_entity_poly.entity_id
_entity_poly.type
_entity_poly.pdbx_seq_one_letter_code
_entity_poly.pdbx_strand_id
1 'polypeptide(L)'
;MPESIKSLKFVYDYAKSLFEKRKDNHFEESMKNSLFEKEETALNVFIHSISLLNWASRKTINPDVDNKEIAIKLDPESTAPLHEQLLELFNTANEAYAEARTKFKEEDLQNTFKSPFGRDMTYEDWFGFIIHHTIGHIYQAFRLQAIYLRHKV
;
A
#
# COMPACT_ATOMS: atom_id res chain seq x y z
N MET A 1 5.15 -14.40 14.09
CA MET A 1 4.59 -13.42 13.12
C MET A 1 4.97 -13.90 11.72
N PRO A 2 3.99 -14.10 10.82
CA PRO A 2 4.24 -14.48 9.41
C PRO A 2 5.26 -13.59 8.70
N GLU A 3 6.09 -14.18 7.82
CA GLU A 3 7.14 -13.46 7.08
C GLU A 3 6.58 -12.37 6.16
N SER A 4 5.36 -12.55 5.63
CA SER A 4 4.70 -11.51 4.85
C SER A 4 4.40 -10.24 5.65
N ILE A 5 3.99 -10.38 6.93
CA ILE A 5 3.79 -9.25 7.83
C ILE A 5 5.12 -8.56 8.15
N LYS A 6 6.18 -9.33 8.40
CA LYS A 6 7.53 -8.78 8.62
C LYS A 6 8.02 -7.99 7.40
N SER A 7 7.75 -8.49 6.20
CA SER A 7 8.13 -7.85 4.93
C SER A 7 7.41 -6.50 4.74
N LEU A 8 6.09 -6.43 4.98
CA LEU A 8 5.37 -5.15 4.96
C LEU A 8 5.87 -4.18 6.02
N LYS A 9 6.12 -4.68 7.24
CA LYS A 9 6.66 -3.84 8.31
C LYS A 9 8.01 -3.23 7.92
N PHE A 10 8.90 -4.01 7.32
CA PHE A 10 10.17 -3.51 6.81
C PHE A 10 9.96 -2.39 5.78
N VAL A 11 9.05 -2.57 4.82
CA VAL A 11 8.75 -1.55 3.80
C VAL A 11 8.14 -0.29 4.41
N TYR A 12 7.27 -0.44 5.42
CA TYR A 12 6.74 0.69 6.19
C TYR A 12 7.83 1.45 6.94
N ASP A 13 8.70 0.75 7.67
CA ASP A 13 9.79 1.38 8.42
C ASP A 13 10.77 2.10 7.46
N TYR A 14 11.01 1.52 6.28
CA TYR A 14 11.78 2.15 5.21
C TYR A 14 11.08 3.41 4.65
N ALA A 15 9.77 3.33 4.36
CA ALA A 15 8.97 4.47 3.90
C ALA A 15 9.02 5.62 4.90
N LYS A 16 8.81 5.31 6.19
CA LYS A 16 8.88 6.27 7.29
C LYS A 16 10.24 6.96 7.34
N SER A 17 11.33 6.19 7.36
CA SER A 17 12.69 6.75 7.37
C SER A 17 12.96 7.63 6.15
N LEU A 18 12.46 7.23 4.97
CA LEU A 18 12.62 7.99 3.72
C LEU A 18 11.87 9.32 3.79
N PHE A 19 10.63 9.30 4.27
CA PHE A 19 9.76 10.46 4.35
C PHE A 19 10.29 11.47 5.37
N GLU A 20 10.70 11.01 6.55
CA GLU A 20 11.32 11.85 7.59
C GLU A 20 12.58 12.58 7.07
N LYS A 21 13.41 11.91 6.27
CA LYS A 21 14.63 12.51 5.68
C LYS A 21 14.34 13.48 4.53
N ARG A 22 13.17 13.39 3.90
CA ARG A 22 12.82 14.17 2.69
C ARG A 22 11.78 15.24 2.94
N LYS A 23 11.20 15.33 4.14
CA LYS A 23 10.09 16.25 4.46
C LYS A 23 10.36 17.70 4.07
N ASP A 24 11.62 18.15 4.12
CA ASP A 24 12.04 19.51 3.78
C ASP A 24 12.58 19.66 2.34
N ASN A 25 12.60 18.58 1.54
CA ASN A 25 13.22 18.52 0.22
C ASN A 25 12.19 18.28 -0.90
N HIS A 26 11.31 19.25 -1.15
CA HIS A 26 10.28 19.17 -2.21
C HIS A 26 9.44 17.89 -2.16
N PHE A 27 9.25 17.31 -0.96
CA PHE A 27 8.57 16.02 -0.79
C PHE A 27 7.19 16.04 -1.45
N GLU A 28 6.40 17.04 -1.10
CA GLU A 28 5.02 17.16 -1.57
C GLU A 28 4.94 17.38 -3.07
N GLU A 29 5.80 18.26 -3.59
CA GLU A 29 5.90 18.54 -5.02
C GLU A 29 6.29 17.28 -5.82
N SER A 30 7.32 16.55 -5.36
CA SER A 30 7.81 15.33 -6.00
C SER A 30 6.86 14.14 -5.89
N MET A 31 5.94 14.16 -4.93
CA MET A 31 4.88 13.17 -4.84
C MET A 31 3.71 13.51 -5.77
N LYS A 32 3.29 14.78 -5.82
CA LYS A 32 2.08 15.23 -6.52
C LYS A 32 2.25 15.44 -8.02
N ASN A 33 3.47 15.71 -8.49
CA ASN A 33 3.71 16.05 -9.89
C ASN A 33 4.37 14.90 -10.65
N SER A 34 3.96 14.68 -11.91
CA SER A 34 4.69 13.79 -12.81
C SER A 34 5.84 14.54 -13.47
N LEU A 35 6.92 13.81 -13.82
CA LEU A 35 8.03 14.38 -14.59
C LEU A 35 7.72 14.36 -16.10
N PHE A 36 7.01 13.33 -16.57
CA PHE A 36 6.66 13.13 -17.97
C PHE A 36 5.15 13.18 -18.19
N GLU A 37 4.75 13.62 -19.37
CA GLU A 37 3.35 13.66 -19.78
C GLU A 37 2.79 12.22 -19.84
N LYS A 38 1.59 12.01 -19.29
CA LYS A 38 0.89 10.70 -19.21
C LYS A 38 1.48 9.67 -18.24
N GLU A 39 2.51 10.00 -17.46
CA GLU A 39 2.92 9.16 -16.34
C GLU A 39 2.04 9.40 -15.10
N GLU A 40 1.79 8.33 -14.35
CA GLU A 40 1.21 8.41 -13.01
C GLU A 40 2.15 9.12 -12.04
N THR A 41 1.56 9.83 -11.07
CA THR A 41 2.34 10.50 -10.02
C THR A 41 2.80 9.49 -8.97
N ALA A 42 3.90 9.77 -8.27
CA ALA A 42 4.35 8.93 -7.17
C ALA A 42 3.26 8.81 -6.08
N LEU A 43 2.49 9.88 -5.84
CA LEU A 43 1.35 9.89 -4.93
C LEU A 43 0.26 8.91 -5.36
N ASN A 44 -0.17 8.95 -6.61
CA ASN A 44 -1.23 8.08 -7.12
C ASN A 44 -0.83 6.61 -7.00
N VAL A 45 0.40 6.27 -7.41
CA VAL A 45 0.91 4.90 -7.33
C VAL A 45 0.99 4.42 -5.88
N PHE A 46 1.46 5.28 -4.96
CA PHE A 46 1.55 4.95 -3.54
C PHE A 46 0.17 4.72 -2.93
N ILE A 47 -0.78 5.64 -3.13
CA ILE A 47 -2.16 5.53 -2.63
C ILE A 47 -2.83 4.29 -3.21
N HIS A 48 -2.75 4.07 -4.52
CA HIS A 48 -3.29 2.89 -5.18
C HIS A 48 -2.82 1.59 -4.50
N SER A 49 -1.53 1.52 -4.21
CA SER A 49 -0.90 0.36 -3.58
C SER A 49 -1.45 0.06 -2.18
N ILE A 50 -1.51 1.07 -1.31
CA ILE A 50 -2.02 0.91 0.06
C ILE A 50 -3.55 0.73 0.08
N SER A 51 -4.28 1.35 -0.85
CA SER A 51 -5.73 1.16 -0.97
C SER A 51 -6.06 -0.25 -1.42
N LEU A 52 -5.31 -0.82 -2.36
CA LEU A 52 -5.46 -2.23 -2.73
C LEU A 52 -5.12 -3.16 -1.56
N LEU A 53 -4.05 -2.87 -0.80
CA LEU A 53 -3.70 -3.65 0.40
C LEU A 53 -4.87 -3.68 1.41
N ASN A 54 -5.41 -2.52 1.77
CA ASN A 54 -6.51 -2.42 2.72
C ASN A 54 -7.77 -3.11 2.19
N TRP A 55 -8.14 -2.81 0.93
CA TRP A 55 -9.33 -3.39 0.30
C TRP A 55 -9.24 -4.92 0.25
N ALA A 56 -8.14 -5.46 -0.27
CA ALA A 56 -7.96 -6.89 -0.45
C ALA A 56 -7.96 -7.62 0.90
N SER A 57 -7.29 -7.05 1.90
CA SER A 57 -7.24 -7.62 3.26
C SER A 57 -8.62 -7.67 3.89
N ARG A 58 -9.40 -6.57 3.81
CA ARG A 58 -10.75 -6.53 4.38
C ARG A 58 -11.73 -7.44 3.63
N LYS A 59 -11.66 -7.50 2.30
CA LYS A 59 -12.46 -8.44 1.49
C LYS A 59 -12.16 -9.91 1.76
N THR A 60 -10.92 -10.22 2.18
CA THR A 60 -10.53 -11.59 2.56
C THR A 60 -11.27 -12.04 3.82
N ILE A 61 -11.49 -11.12 4.76
CA ILE A 61 -12.17 -11.41 6.04
C ILE A 61 -13.70 -11.34 5.87
N ASN A 62 -14.18 -10.34 5.15
CA ASN A 62 -15.60 -10.09 4.93
C ASN A 62 -15.85 -9.86 3.42
N PRO A 63 -16.22 -10.91 2.68
CA PRO A 63 -16.47 -10.81 1.23
C PRO A 63 -17.58 -9.83 0.85
N ASP A 64 -18.53 -9.58 1.75
CA ASP A 64 -19.74 -8.79 1.49
C ASP A 64 -19.57 -7.28 1.74
N VAL A 65 -18.47 -6.85 2.37
CA VAL A 65 -18.24 -5.43 2.69
C VAL A 65 -18.22 -4.56 1.42
N ASP A 66 -18.85 -3.38 1.42
CA ASP A 66 -18.85 -2.51 0.22
C ASP A 66 -17.43 -1.98 -0.07
N ASN A 67 -17.06 -1.88 -1.35
CA ASN A 67 -15.79 -1.30 -1.77
C ASN A 67 -15.60 0.14 -1.25
N LYS A 68 -16.68 0.91 -1.12
CA LYS A 68 -16.67 2.28 -0.57
C LYS A 68 -16.33 2.31 0.92
N GLU A 69 -16.72 1.28 1.67
CA GLU A 69 -16.46 1.19 3.12
C GLU A 69 -15.00 0.86 3.44
N ILE A 70 -14.26 0.32 2.47
CA ILE A 70 -12.87 -0.12 2.62
C ILE A 70 -11.89 0.70 1.77
N ALA A 71 -12.40 1.72 1.06
CA ALA A 71 -11.56 2.66 0.34
C ALA A 71 -10.84 3.58 1.33
N ILE A 72 -9.50 3.58 1.30
CA ILE A 72 -8.70 4.60 1.97
C ILE A 72 -8.29 5.66 0.95
N LYS A 73 -8.27 6.91 1.40
CA LYS A 73 -7.95 8.10 0.61
C LYS A 73 -7.39 9.17 1.54
N LEU A 74 -6.67 10.12 0.96
CA LEU A 74 -6.30 11.34 1.70
C LEU A 74 -7.56 12.07 2.15
N ASP A 75 -7.46 12.68 3.32
CA ASP A 75 -8.49 13.57 3.83
C ASP A 75 -8.30 14.96 3.18
N PRO A 76 -9.24 15.42 2.34
CA PRO A 76 -9.12 16.71 1.68
C PRO A 76 -9.14 17.90 2.66
N GLU A 77 -9.68 17.72 3.87
CA GLU A 77 -9.78 18.76 4.89
C GLU A 77 -8.62 18.72 5.89
N SER A 78 -7.72 17.72 5.77
CA SER A 78 -6.61 17.57 6.71
C SER A 78 -5.56 18.65 6.54
N THR A 79 -5.16 19.23 7.67
CA THR A 79 -4.05 20.18 7.78
C THR A 79 -2.70 19.49 8.05
N ALA A 80 -2.70 18.17 8.24
CA ALA A 80 -1.48 17.42 8.50
C ALA A 80 -0.58 17.38 7.24
N PRO A 81 0.76 17.42 7.39
CA PRO A 81 1.68 17.24 6.28
C PRO A 81 1.40 15.96 5.48
N LEU A 82 1.53 16.02 4.15
CA LEU A 82 1.23 14.88 3.27
C LEU A 82 1.92 13.58 3.70
N HIS A 83 3.18 13.65 4.12
CA HIS A 83 3.93 12.47 4.53
C HIS A 83 3.35 11.79 5.77
N GLU A 84 2.79 12.55 6.72
CA GLU A 84 2.14 12.00 7.91
C GLU A 84 0.84 11.30 7.52
N GLN A 85 0.02 11.93 6.67
CA GLN A 85 -1.21 11.31 6.14
C GLN A 85 -0.91 10.00 5.42
N LEU A 86 0.13 9.97 4.56
CA LEU A 86 0.51 8.75 3.85
C LEU A 86 0.98 7.62 4.78
N LEU A 87 1.68 7.95 5.86
CA LEU A 87 2.11 6.96 6.86
C LEU A 87 0.92 6.44 7.67
N GLU A 88 -0.03 7.29 8.03
CA GLU A 88 -1.25 6.87 8.73
C GLU A 88 -2.09 5.91 7.87
N LEU A 89 -2.29 6.26 6.59
CA LEU A 89 -2.98 5.40 5.64
C LEU A 89 -2.24 4.07 5.42
N PHE A 90 -0.92 4.09 5.31
CA PHE A 90 -0.13 2.87 5.16
C PHE A 90 -0.18 2.00 6.43
N ASN A 91 -0.13 2.61 7.62
CA ASN A 91 -0.29 1.89 8.87
C ASN A 91 -1.67 1.21 8.96
N THR A 92 -2.73 1.92 8.57
CA THR A 92 -4.11 1.38 8.52
C THR A 92 -4.18 0.15 7.60
N ALA A 93 -3.58 0.23 6.42
CA ALA A 93 -3.53 -0.90 5.49
C ALA A 93 -2.70 -2.08 6.02
N ASN A 94 -1.59 -1.82 6.73
CA ASN A 94 -0.78 -2.86 7.37
C ASN A 94 -1.53 -3.57 8.50
N GLU A 95 -2.29 -2.84 9.32
CA GLU A 95 -3.12 -3.40 10.37
C GLU A 95 -4.21 -4.30 9.80
N ALA A 96 -4.89 -3.85 8.74
CA ALA A 96 -5.88 -4.66 8.03
C ALA A 96 -5.27 -5.95 7.46
N TYR A 97 -4.07 -5.86 6.86
CA TYR A 97 -3.36 -7.05 6.36
C TYR A 97 -2.96 -8.00 7.49
N ALA A 98 -2.42 -7.48 8.60
CA ALA A 98 -2.04 -8.29 9.74
C ALA A 98 -3.24 -9.01 10.36
N GLU A 99 -4.37 -8.33 10.51
CA GLU A 99 -5.62 -8.94 10.95
C GLU A 99 -6.07 -10.06 10.00
N ALA A 100 -6.05 -9.80 8.69
CA ALA A 100 -6.44 -10.80 7.70
C ALA A 100 -5.53 -12.01 7.73
N ARG A 101 -4.21 -11.83 7.61
CA ARG A 101 -3.24 -12.91 7.52
C ARG A 101 -3.18 -13.77 8.79
N THR A 102 -3.43 -13.18 9.97
CA THR A 102 -3.38 -13.93 11.24
C THR A 102 -4.60 -14.80 11.50
N LYS A 103 -5.70 -14.61 10.76
CA LYS A 103 -6.89 -15.49 10.82
C LYS A 103 -6.66 -16.85 10.16
N PHE A 104 -5.64 -17.00 9.33
CA PHE A 104 -5.32 -18.23 8.60
C PHE A 104 -4.07 -18.90 9.17
N LYS A 105 -4.21 -20.14 9.61
CA LYS A 105 -3.08 -21.00 9.98
C LYS A 105 -2.38 -21.51 8.72
N GLU A 106 -1.21 -22.12 8.89
CA GLU A 106 -0.41 -22.62 7.76
C GLU A 106 -1.16 -23.66 6.93
N GLU A 107 -1.92 -24.54 7.59
CA GLU A 107 -2.79 -25.53 6.96
C GLU A 107 -3.92 -24.90 6.13
N ASP A 108 -4.41 -23.72 6.51
CA ASP A 108 -5.46 -23.02 5.77
C ASP A 108 -4.93 -22.38 4.48
N LEU A 109 -3.63 -22.11 4.39
CA LEU A 109 -3.05 -21.37 3.26
C LEU A 109 -3.16 -22.13 1.94
N GLN A 110 -3.17 -23.46 2.00
CA GLN A 110 -3.31 -24.34 0.84
C GLN A 110 -4.78 -24.50 0.39
N ASN A 111 -5.75 -24.04 1.18
CA ASN A 111 -7.15 -24.10 0.79
C ASN A 111 -7.41 -23.15 -0.38
N THR A 112 -8.15 -23.66 -1.37
CA THR A 112 -8.58 -22.87 -2.51
C THR A 112 -9.85 -22.10 -2.19
N PHE A 113 -9.92 -20.86 -2.67
CA PHE A 113 -11.10 -20.03 -2.60
C PHE A 113 -11.24 -19.20 -3.87
N LYS A 114 -12.43 -18.64 -4.09
CA LYS A 114 -12.65 -17.71 -5.19
C LYS A 114 -12.23 -16.30 -4.75
N SER A 115 -11.14 -15.81 -5.32
CA SER A 115 -10.62 -14.46 -5.05
C SER A 115 -11.66 -13.38 -5.38
N PRO A 116 -11.51 -12.17 -4.82
CA PRO A 116 -12.31 -11.00 -5.20
C PRO A 116 -12.30 -10.67 -6.70
N PHE A 117 -11.32 -11.18 -7.47
CA PHE A 117 -11.26 -11.04 -8.93
C PHE A 117 -11.95 -12.18 -9.68
N GLY A 118 -12.66 -13.06 -8.97
CA GLY A 118 -13.39 -14.19 -9.52
C GLY A 118 -12.54 -15.38 -9.95
N ARG A 119 -11.24 -15.39 -9.61
CA ARG A 119 -10.32 -16.50 -9.92
C ARG A 119 -10.18 -17.44 -8.73
N ASP A 120 -10.17 -18.73 -8.99
CA ASP A 120 -9.83 -19.73 -7.97
C ASP A 120 -8.31 -19.73 -7.74
N MET A 121 -7.91 -19.64 -6.47
CA MET A 121 -6.51 -19.67 -6.05
C MET A 121 -6.39 -20.07 -4.57
N THR A 122 -5.18 -20.41 -4.12
CA THR A 122 -4.91 -20.66 -2.71
C THR A 122 -4.88 -19.35 -1.91
N TYR A 123 -5.11 -19.42 -0.60
CA TYR A 123 -4.89 -18.26 0.27
C TYR A 123 -3.41 -17.85 0.30
N GLU A 124 -2.47 -18.79 0.13
CA GLU A 124 -1.05 -18.49 -0.02
C GLU A 124 -0.80 -17.58 -1.25
N ASP A 125 -1.28 -17.98 -2.42
CA ASP A 125 -1.15 -17.21 -3.66
C ASP A 125 -1.79 -15.84 -3.53
N TRP A 126 -2.94 -15.77 -2.87
CA TRP A 126 -3.66 -14.52 -2.64
C TRP A 126 -2.89 -13.56 -1.75
N PHE A 127 -2.41 -14.02 -0.58
CA PHE A 127 -1.59 -13.20 0.30
C PHE A 127 -0.25 -12.83 -0.34
N GLY A 128 0.33 -13.73 -1.13
CA GLY A 128 1.53 -13.48 -1.92
C GLY A 128 1.30 -12.39 -2.97
N PHE A 129 0.19 -12.47 -3.70
CA PHE A 129 -0.22 -11.46 -4.68
C PHE A 129 -0.38 -10.08 -4.04
N ILE A 130 -1.13 -9.99 -2.94
CA ILE A 130 -1.37 -8.72 -2.24
C ILE A 130 -0.03 -8.06 -1.87
N ILE A 131 0.86 -8.83 -1.24
CA ILE A 131 2.16 -8.33 -0.77
C ILE A 131 3.05 -7.92 -1.94
N HIS A 132 3.16 -8.77 -2.95
CA HIS A 132 3.96 -8.50 -4.14
C HIS A 132 3.50 -7.22 -4.82
N HIS A 133 2.18 -7.09 -5.05
CA HIS A 133 1.58 -5.91 -5.64
C HIS A 133 1.89 -4.65 -4.82
N THR A 134 1.68 -4.72 -3.50
CA THR A 134 1.87 -3.57 -2.63
C THR A 134 3.32 -3.09 -2.60
N ILE A 135 4.24 -4.01 -2.35
CA ILE A 135 5.66 -3.70 -2.25
C ILE A 135 6.19 -3.17 -3.59
N GLY A 136 5.84 -3.82 -4.71
CA GLY A 136 6.26 -3.41 -6.05
C GLY A 136 5.87 -1.97 -6.38
N HIS A 137 4.60 -1.61 -6.13
CA HIS A 137 4.12 -0.25 -6.42
C HIS A 137 4.65 0.80 -5.43
N ILE A 138 4.89 0.44 -4.18
CA ILE A 138 5.54 1.37 -3.22
C ILE A 138 6.97 1.70 -3.69
N TYR A 139 7.74 0.70 -4.11
CA TYR A 139 9.06 0.95 -4.68
C TYR A 139 9.01 1.75 -5.98
N GLN A 140 8.01 1.49 -6.83
CA GLN A 140 7.77 2.30 -8.02
C GLN A 140 7.51 3.77 -7.66
N ALA A 141 6.67 4.05 -6.65
CA ALA A 141 6.42 5.40 -6.18
C ALA A 141 7.71 6.09 -5.67
N PHE A 142 8.52 5.39 -4.87
CA PHE A 142 9.80 5.93 -4.40
C PHE A 142 10.78 6.23 -5.54
N ARG A 143 10.79 5.37 -6.57
CA ARG A 143 11.59 5.58 -7.79
C ARG A 143 11.12 6.82 -8.55
N LEU A 144 9.82 6.98 -8.76
CA LEU A 144 9.25 8.16 -9.44
C LEU A 144 9.59 9.45 -8.68
N GLN A 145 9.42 9.45 -7.36
CA GLN A 145 9.81 10.57 -6.52
C GLN A 145 11.30 10.91 -6.65
N ALA A 146 12.18 9.90 -6.60
CA ALA A 146 13.62 10.10 -6.71
C ALA A 146 14.03 10.64 -8.09
N ILE A 147 13.39 10.17 -9.16
CA ILE A 147 13.62 10.67 -10.52
C ILE A 147 13.20 12.13 -10.62
N TYR A 148 12.03 12.49 -10.08
CA TYR A 148 11.56 13.88 -10.06
C TYR A 148 12.57 14.80 -9.35
N LEU A 149 12.96 14.44 -8.12
CA LEU A 149 13.90 15.22 -7.32
C LEU A 149 15.23 15.44 -8.05
N ARG A 150 15.76 14.41 -8.73
CA ARG A 150 17.02 14.53 -9.50
C ARG A 150 16.96 15.54 -10.65
N HIS A 151 15.78 15.79 -11.22
CA HIS A 151 15.64 16.65 -12.40
C HIS A 151 15.19 18.08 -12.08
N LYS A 152 14.56 18.30 -10.92
CA LYS A 152 13.94 19.56 -10.55
C LYS A 152 14.60 20.27 -9.37
N VAL A 153 15.44 19.56 -8.60
CA VAL A 153 16.21 20.07 -7.44
C VAL A 153 17.69 19.83 -7.71
#